data_AF-A0A938I6U4-F1
#
_entry.id   AF-A0A938I6U4-F1
#
_cell.length_a   1.000
_cell.length_b   1.000
_cell.length_c   1.000
_cell.angle_alpha   90.00
_cell.angle_beta   90.00
_cell.angle_gamma   90.00
#
_symmetry.space_group_name_H-M   'P 1'
#
loop_
_entity.id
_entity.type
_entity.pdbx_description
1 polymer ?
#
loop_
_entity_poly.entity_id
_entity_poly.type
_entity_poly.pdbx_seq_one_letter_code
_entity_poly.pdbx_strand_id
1 'polypeptide(L)'
;MLCGLIGRGVADEPPRRADLVIRRAAGKSEIVIRTTSRLAGAIHSLTWNGQEFIDSADHGRQLQSASSFSSGGEHWAEAFNPTESGSRDDGAGLKSTSRLLHSRSTLDSLQTTTQMAFWLAPGQKSEGHPALNSTKLSNHLLTKRVQIGLPELPHVIRYDVTFTVPIDERHTFAQFESLTGYMPAVFRSFWTFRPQTGELQPLDDGPGEQSFPILFSTESGSHAIGIYSPQQPPPGFEKAGYGRWRFTPERVVKWNSVFRLRLAAGIEPGEFTFRNFVVVGDRETVRTSLVDLHRRFNNSEVGIRKAE
;
A
#
# COMPACT_ATOMS: atom_id res chain seq x y z
N MET A 1 7.68 -53.23 28.13
CA MET A 1 7.96 -53.11 26.68
C MET A 1 7.28 -51.83 26.22
N LEU A 2 8.06 -50.76 26.09
CA LEU A 2 7.60 -49.41 25.75
C LEU A 2 7.94 -49.17 24.27
N CYS A 3 6.96 -48.81 23.45
CA CYS A 3 7.11 -48.21 22.11
C CYS A 3 5.72 -47.64 21.78
N GLY A 4 5.47 -46.37 21.49
CA GLY A 4 6.34 -45.29 21.03
C GLY A 4 5.64 -44.65 19.82
N LEU A 5 4.89 -43.58 20.04
CA LEU A 5 4.40 -42.68 18.98
C LEU A 5 4.43 -41.26 19.53
N ILE A 6 5.64 -40.69 19.48
CA ILE A 6 5.89 -39.28 19.75
C ILE A 6 5.52 -38.51 18.48
N GLY A 7 4.68 -37.49 18.64
CA GLY A 7 4.23 -36.62 17.57
C GLY A 7 5.41 -36.00 16.83
N ARG A 8 5.34 -36.02 15.50
CA ARG A 8 6.23 -35.22 14.66
C ARG A 8 5.91 -33.75 14.90
N GLY A 9 6.79 -33.08 15.64
CA GLY A 9 6.83 -31.63 15.64
C GLY A 9 6.99 -31.14 14.19
N VAL A 10 6.14 -30.20 13.80
CA VAL A 10 6.33 -29.43 12.57
C VAL A 10 7.67 -28.74 12.71
N ALA A 11 8.64 -29.12 11.89
CA ALA A 11 9.91 -28.42 11.83
C ALA A 11 9.64 -26.97 11.45
N ASP A 12 10.18 -26.02 12.21
CA ASP A 12 10.22 -24.60 11.84
C ASP A 12 10.82 -24.50 10.43
N GLU A 13 10.01 -24.08 9.45
CA GLU A 13 10.53 -23.70 8.15
C GLU A 13 11.60 -22.61 8.36
N PRO A 14 12.73 -22.66 7.64
CA PRO A 14 13.71 -21.59 7.70
C PRO A 14 13.01 -20.25 7.41
N PRO A 15 13.36 -19.16 8.11
CA PRO A 15 12.68 -17.88 7.96
C PRO A 15 12.72 -17.45 6.48
N ARG A 16 11.53 -17.28 5.89
CA ARG A 16 11.40 -16.82 4.51
C ARG A 16 12.04 -15.44 4.42
N ARG A 17 13.16 -15.33 3.69
CA ARG A 17 13.87 -14.06 3.54
C ARG A 17 13.05 -13.11 2.67
N ALA A 18 12.66 -11.99 3.25
CA ALA A 18 11.94 -10.91 2.57
C ALA A 18 12.85 -9.74 2.17
N ASP A 19 14.16 -9.87 2.30
CA ASP A 19 15.14 -8.84 1.93
C ASP A 19 15.44 -8.89 0.43
N LEU A 20 14.41 -8.56 -0.38
CA LEU A 20 14.49 -8.55 -1.84
C LEU A 20 14.96 -7.19 -2.33
N VAL A 21 15.67 -7.19 -3.46
CA VAL A 21 16.09 -5.98 -4.17
C VAL A 21 15.76 -6.14 -5.64
N ILE A 22 15.00 -5.19 -6.19
CA ILE A 22 14.72 -5.10 -7.63
C ILE A 22 15.13 -3.72 -8.14
N ARG A 23 15.54 -3.65 -9.39
CA ARG A 23 16.06 -2.43 -10.02
C ARG A 23 15.86 -2.42 -11.52
N ARG A 24 15.71 -1.22 -12.09
CA ARG A 24 15.69 -1.00 -13.53
C ARG A 24 16.09 0.43 -13.88
N ALA A 25 16.73 0.60 -15.04
CA ALA A 25 17.02 1.91 -15.60
C ALA A 25 15.74 2.73 -15.86
N ALA A 26 15.77 4.01 -15.49
CA ALA A 26 14.73 5.00 -15.74
C ALA A 26 15.37 6.39 -15.94
N GLY A 27 15.42 6.82 -17.19
CA GLY A 27 16.09 8.07 -17.57
C GLY A 27 17.58 8.03 -17.26
N LYS A 28 18.06 9.00 -16.48
CA LYS A 28 19.48 9.19 -16.12
C LYS A 28 19.99 8.32 -14.94
N SER A 29 19.12 7.51 -14.33
CA SER A 29 19.44 6.71 -13.14
C SER A 29 18.70 5.36 -13.18
N GLU A 30 18.93 4.51 -12.19
CA GLU A 30 18.03 3.38 -11.88
C GLU A 30 16.99 3.75 -10.81
N ILE A 31 15.81 3.13 -10.91
CA ILE A 31 14.89 2.96 -9.80
C ILE A 31 15.33 1.70 -9.05
N VAL A 32 15.43 1.76 -7.72
CA VAL A 32 15.74 0.61 -6.87
C VAL A 32 14.68 0.50 -5.78
N ILE A 33 14.10 -0.69 -5.61
CA ILE A 33 13.11 -1.00 -4.58
C ILE A 33 13.68 -2.09 -3.69
N ARG A 34 13.54 -1.91 -2.37
CA ARG A 34 13.93 -2.90 -1.37
C ARG A 34 12.77 -3.25 -0.43
N THR A 35 12.58 -4.54 -0.21
CA THR A 35 11.72 -5.06 0.87
C THR A 35 12.59 -5.55 2.01
N THR A 36 12.01 -5.77 3.19
CA THR A 36 12.76 -6.32 4.34
C THR A 36 11.97 -7.33 5.15
N SER A 37 12.68 -8.32 5.69
CA SER A 37 12.13 -9.32 6.62
C SER A 37 11.60 -8.67 7.90
N ARG A 38 12.18 -7.53 8.32
CA ARG A 38 11.73 -6.76 9.48
C ARG A 38 10.25 -6.38 9.38
N LEU A 39 9.76 -6.12 8.17
CA LEU A 39 8.43 -5.55 7.89
C LEU A 39 7.58 -6.52 7.06
N ALA A 40 7.77 -7.83 7.26
CA ALA A 40 7.04 -8.89 6.57
C ALA A 40 6.98 -8.75 5.03
N GLY A 41 8.03 -8.20 4.41
CA GLY A 41 8.10 -8.00 2.95
C GLY A 41 7.48 -6.69 2.43
N ALA A 42 7.09 -5.76 3.30
CA ALA A 42 6.74 -4.40 2.89
C ALA A 42 7.94 -3.68 2.25
N ILE A 43 7.66 -2.72 1.35
CA ILE A 43 8.72 -1.92 0.70
C ILE A 43 9.17 -0.84 1.68
N HIS A 44 10.44 -0.89 2.05
CA HIS A 44 11.01 -0.01 3.07
C HIS A 44 11.97 1.03 2.49
N SER A 45 12.31 0.90 1.20
CA SER A 45 13.15 1.83 0.43
C SER A 45 12.76 1.80 -1.04
N LEU A 46 12.69 3.01 -1.62
CA LEU A 46 12.47 3.27 -3.03
C LEU A 46 13.35 4.47 -3.41
N THR A 47 14.36 4.24 -4.24
CA THR A 47 15.32 5.28 -4.62
C THR A 47 15.33 5.53 -6.12
N TRP A 48 15.55 6.78 -6.53
CA TRP A 48 15.91 7.14 -7.90
C TRP A 48 16.77 8.40 -7.90
N ASN A 49 17.81 8.43 -8.73
CA ASN A 49 18.71 9.58 -8.90
C ASN A 49 19.30 10.11 -7.57
N GLY A 50 19.68 9.20 -6.68
CA GLY A 50 20.27 9.53 -5.38
C GLY A 50 19.28 10.01 -4.31
N GLN A 51 17.99 10.13 -4.63
CA GLN A 51 16.95 10.48 -3.66
C GLN A 51 16.26 9.23 -3.12
N GLU A 52 16.14 9.13 -1.80
CA GLU A 52 15.25 8.17 -1.12
C GLU A 52 13.83 8.77 -1.07
N PHE A 53 12.87 8.03 -1.62
CA PHE A 53 11.46 8.42 -1.62
C PHE A 53 10.71 7.83 -0.45
N ILE A 54 11.13 6.67 0.05
CA ILE A 54 10.48 5.95 1.16
C ILE A 54 11.54 5.60 2.19
N ASP A 55 11.54 6.27 3.35
CA ASP A 55 12.49 5.99 4.42
C ASP A 55 11.77 5.38 5.64
N SER A 56 11.90 4.06 5.77
CA SER A 56 11.20 3.30 6.81
C SER A 56 11.86 3.38 8.19
N ALA A 57 11.44 4.34 9.02
CA ALA A 57 11.89 4.45 10.42
C ALA A 57 11.22 3.45 11.39
N ASP A 58 9.91 3.20 11.26
CA ASP A 58 9.13 2.26 12.09
C ASP A 58 8.09 1.49 11.25
N HIS A 59 7.36 0.56 11.87
CA HIS A 59 6.21 -0.08 11.26
C HIS A 59 5.07 0.92 11.06
N GLY A 60 4.51 0.95 9.85
CA GLY A 60 3.47 1.92 9.48
C GLY A 60 3.93 2.91 8.41
N ARG A 61 5.23 3.26 8.37
CA ARG A 61 5.79 4.26 7.44
C ARG A 61 6.55 3.64 6.26
N GLN A 62 5.85 2.79 5.50
CA GLN A 62 6.36 2.07 4.33
C GLN A 62 5.61 2.48 3.05
N LEU A 63 6.09 2.02 1.91
CA LEU A 63 5.23 1.84 0.75
C LEU A 63 4.51 0.50 0.90
N GLN A 64 3.27 0.56 1.39
CA GLN A 64 2.54 -0.63 1.86
C GLN A 64 1.03 -0.53 1.61
N SER A 65 0.33 -1.61 1.96
CA SER A 65 -1.13 -1.69 1.88
C SER A 65 -1.75 -2.05 3.23
N ALA A 66 -2.99 -1.59 3.43
CA ALA A 66 -3.80 -1.90 4.60
C ALA A 66 -5.28 -2.02 4.22
N SER A 67 -6.06 -2.68 5.06
CA SER A 67 -7.51 -2.74 4.93
C SER A 67 -8.17 -2.43 6.25
N SER A 68 -9.40 -1.95 6.24
CA SER A 68 -10.19 -1.71 7.45
C SER A 68 -11.64 -2.06 7.20
N PHE A 69 -12.30 -2.62 8.21
CA PHE A 69 -13.65 -3.14 8.05
C PHE A 69 -14.56 -2.66 9.15
N SER A 70 -15.87 -2.72 8.90
CA SER A 70 -16.84 -2.65 9.98
C SER A 70 -16.84 -3.96 10.77
N SER A 71 -16.91 -3.92 12.10
CA SER A 71 -17.10 -5.11 12.94
C SER A 71 -18.15 -4.81 13.99
N GLY A 72 -19.09 -5.75 14.21
CA GLY A 72 -20.22 -5.54 15.14
C GLY A 72 -21.16 -4.39 14.77
N GLY A 73 -21.13 -3.91 13.52
CA GLY A 73 -21.92 -2.76 13.05
C GLY A 73 -21.21 -1.40 13.18
N GLU A 74 -20.07 -1.34 13.86
CA GLU A 74 -19.25 -0.13 13.99
C GLU A 74 -18.13 -0.10 12.93
N HIS A 75 -17.72 1.10 12.51
CA HIS A 75 -16.53 1.27 11.69
C HIS A 75 -15.72 2.47 12.15
N TRP A 76 -14.44 2.21 12.43
CA TRP A 76 -13.38 3.19 12.56
C TRP A 76 -12.14 2.64 11.88
N ALA A 77 -11.42 3.48 11.13
CA ALA A 77 -10.37 3.02 10.20
C ALA A 77 -9.28 2.18 10.87
N GLU A 78 -8.93 2.48 12.12
CA GLU A 78 -7.88 1.77 12.87
C GLU A 78 -8.41 0.66 13.81
N ALA A 79 -9.72 0.55 13.98
CA ALA A 79 -10.32 -0.32 14.99
C ALA A 79 -10.37 -1.81 14.58
N PHE A 80 -10.59 -2.09 13.30
CA PHE A 80 -10.44 -3.43 12.72
C PHE A 80 -9.62 -3.30 11.44
N ASN A 81 -8.30 -3.27 11.58
CA ASN A 81 -7.40 -2.78 10.54
C ASN A 81 -6.21 -3.72 10.29
N PRO A 82 -6.35 -4.71 9.39
CA PRO A 82 -5.21 -5.48 8.92
C PRO A 82 -4.18 -4.62 8.16
N THR A 83 -2.90 -4.74 8.51
CA THR A 83 -1.77 -3.98 7.97
C THR A 83 -0.65 -4.89 7.45
N GLU A 84 -0.05 -4.54 6.31
CA GLU A 84 1.00 -5.35 5.69
C GLU A 84 2.27 -5.39 6.53
N SER A 85 2.78 -4.22 6.92
CA SER A 85 4.11 -4.11 7.54
C SER A 85 4.17 -4.67 8.96
N GLY A 86 3.06 -4.67 9.70
CA GLY A 86 2.96 -5.09 11.10
C GLY A 86 2.02 -4.20 11.91
N SER A 87 1.98 -4.43 13.22
CA SER A 87 1.12 -3.72 14.17
C SER A 87 1.80 -2.45 14.71
N ARG A 88 1.02 -1.62 15.41
CA ARG A 88 1.54 -0.44 16.12
C ARG A 88 2.55 -0.82 17.21
N ASP A 89 2.35 -1.96 17.87
CA ASP A 89 3.24 -2.45 18.93
C ASP A 89 4.65 -2.76 18.42
N ASP A 90 4.78 -3.08 17.13
CA ASP A 90 6.07 -3.41 16.54
C ASP A 90 6.98 -2.17 16.46
N GLY A 91 6.40 -0.97 16.33
CA GLY A 91 7.10 0.32 16.39
C GLY A 91 8.40 0.34 15.57
N ALA A 92 9.49 0.84 16.15
CA ALA A 92 10.82 0.80 15.53
C ALA A 92 11.53 -0.58 15.66
N GLY A 93 10.85 -1.59 16.21
CA GLY A 93 11.39 -2.91 16.50
C GLY A 93 11.88 -3.69 15.27
N LEU A 94 12.62 -4.76 15.54
CA LEU A 94 13.29 -5.59 14.52
C LEU A 94 12.40 -6.71 13.94
N LYS A 95 11.20 -6.89 14.48
CA LYS A 95 10.27 -7.96 14.10
C LYS A 95 8.91 -7.36 13.82
N SER A 96 8.21 -7.97 12.87
CA SER A 96 6.83 -7.69 12.55
C SER A 96 5.91 -8.72 13.19
N THR A 97 4.74 -8.26 13.63
CA THR A 97 3.61 -9.12 13.96
C THR A 97 3.01 -9.73 12.69
N SER A 98 3.07 -9.05 11.53
CA SER A 98 2.67 -9.61 10.24
C SER A 98 3.64 -10.71 9.83
N ARG A 99 3.14 -11.69 9.06
CA ARG A 99 3.92 -12.87 8.69
C ARG A 99 4.06 -12.99 7.18
N LEU A 100 5.30 -12.92 6.68
CA LEU A 100 5.59 -13.23 5.28
C LEU A 100 5.32 -14.73 5.04
N LEU A 101 4.43 -15.02 4.10
CA LEU A 101 4.11 -16.38 3.67
C LEU A 101 4.80 -16.74 2.37
N HIS A 102 5.02 -15.82 1.44
CA HIS A 102 5.71 -16.13 0.17
C HIS A 102 6.45 -14.91 -0.36
N SER A 103 7.59 -15.15 -1.03
CA SER A 103 8.38 -14.10 -1.65
C SER A 103 9.12 -14.65 -2.88
N ARG A 104 9.16 -13.86 -3.95
CA ARG A 104 9.97 -14.12 -5.15
C ARG A 104 10.32 -12.81 -5.86
N SER A 105 11.40 -12.81 -6.63
CA SER A 105 11.79 -11.66 -7.46
C SER A 105 12.52 -12.07 -8.74
N THR A 106 12.45 -11.19 -9.74
CA THR A 106 13.37 -11.11 -10.88
C THR A 106 14.30 -9.92 -10.67
N LEU A 107 14.99 -9.48 -11.74
CA LEU A 107 15.79 -8.26 -11.70
C LEU A 107 14.94 -7.01 -11.40
N ASP A 108 13.74 -6.93 -11.97
CA ASP A 108 12.91 -5.73 -12.03
C ASP A 108 11.47 -5.93 -11.52
N SER A 109 11.17 -7.13 -10.99
CA SER A 109 9.85 -7.46 -10.44
C SER A 109 9.95 -8.25 -9.13
N LEU A 110 8.99 -8.06 -8.25
CA LEU A 110 8.85 -8.87 -7.04
C LEU A 110 7.40 -9.22 -6.78
N GLN A 111 7.21 -10.27 -5.99
CA GLN A 111 5.92 -10.62 -5.40
C GLN A 111 6.12 -11.05 -3.96
N THR A 112 5.21 -10.61 -3.09
CA THR A 112 5.09 -11.11 -1.72
C THR A 112 3.66 -11.54 -1.44
N THR A 113 3.48 -12.50 -0.52
CA THR A 113 2.20 -12.80 0.12
C THR A 113 2.41 -12.75 1.62
N THR A 114 1.59 -11.98 2.32
CA THR A 114 1.72 -11.68 3.75
C THR A 114 0.40 -11.95 4.46
N GLN A 115 0.45 -12.64 5.60
CA GLN A 115 -0.65 -12.66 6.56
C GLN A 115 -0.55 -11.40 7.42
N MET A 116 -1.56 -10.55 7.32
CA MET A 116 -1.54 -9.21 7.89
C MET A 116 -1.79 -9.26 9.41
N ALA A 117 -1.11 -8.42 10.18
CA ALA A 117 -1.44 -8.17 11.57
C ALA A 117 -2.54 -7.12 11.68
N PHE A 118 -3.29 -7.11 12.78
CA PHE A 118 -4.10 -5.95 13.12
C PHE A 118 -3.20 -4.81 13.63
N TRP A 119 -3.51 -3.58 13.22
CA TRP A 119 -2.80 -2.39 13.68
C TRP A 119 -2.84 -2.24 15.21
N LEU A 120 -4.03 -2.41 15.80
CA LEU A 120 -4.23 -2.39 17.24
C LEU A 120 -4.21 -3.81 17.81
N ALA A 121 -3.54 -3.99 18.95
CA ALA A 121 -3.69 -5.20 19.74
C ALA A 121 -5.03 -5.19 20.50
N PRO A 122 -5.59 -6.37 20.85
CA PRO A 122 -6.80 -6.47 21.66
C PRO A 122 -6.71 -5.64 22.95
N GLY A 123 -7.77 -4.89 23.25
CA GLY A 123 -7.82 -3.99 24.41
C GLY A 123 -7.18 -2.61 24.21
N GLN A 124 -6.49 -2.37 23.10
CA GLN A 124 -5.96 -1.05 22.77
C GLN A 124 -7.02 -0.12 22.16
N LYS A 125 -6.67 1.15 22.03
CA LYS A 125 -7.50 2.19 21.41
C LYS A 125 -6.67 3.05 20.45
N SER A 126 -7.37 3.69 19.51
CA SER A 126 -6.88 4.80 18.69
C SER A 126 -7.94 5.90 18.64
N GLU A 127 -7.55 7.14 18.92
CA GLU A 127 -8.48 8.28 19.03
C GLU A 127 -9.73 8.02 19.88
N GLY A 128 -9.59 7.21 20.94
CA GLY A 128 -10.70 6.81 21.82
C GLY A 128 -11.51 5.60 21.33
N HIS A 129 -11.39 5.20 20.07
CA HIS A 129 -12.05 4.03 19.49
C HIS A 129 -11.30 2.74 19.86
N PRO A 130 -11.98 1.73 20.43
CA PRO A 130 -11.36 0.47 20.82
C PRO A 130 -11.03 -0.41 19.62
N ALA A 131 -10.00 -1.24 19.78
CA ALA A 131 -9.73 -2.37 18.90
C ALA A 131 -10.94 -3.33 18.88
N LEU A 132 -11.34 -3.76 17.69
CA LEU A 132 -12.47 -4.67 17.45
C LEU A 132 -12.02 -6.10 17.11
N ASN A 133 -10.72 -6.35 17.15
CA ASN A 133 -10.09 -7.66 16.97
C ASN A 133 -9.80 -8.35 18.31
N SER A 134 -9.82 -9.69 18.29
CA SER A 134 -9.53 -10.55 19.46
C SER A 134 -8.12 -11.14 19.45
N THR A 135 -7.39 -11.04 18.34
CA THR A 135 -6.02 -11.52 18.14
C THR A 135 -5.13 -10.42 17.59
N LYS A 136 -3.80 -10.57 17.66
CA LYS A 136 -2.85 -9.65 17.01
C LYS A 136 -2.65 -9.94 15.52
N LEU A 137 -2.60 -11.21 15.15
CA LEU A 137 -2.47 -11.66 13.75
C LEU A 137 -3.87 -11.91 13.18
N SER A 138 -4.16 -11.39 11.99
CA SER A 138 -5.45 -11.58 11.32
C SER A 138 -5.42 -12.80 10.40
N ASN A 139 -6.58 -13.20 9.89
CA ASN A 139 -6.69 -14.20 8.82
C ASN A 139 -6.64 -13.55 7.42
N HIS A 140 -6.52 -12.22 7.33
CA HIS A 140 -6.44 -11.51 6.05
C HIS A 140 -5.08 -11.72 5.40
N LEU A 141 -5.11 -12.00 4.09
CA LEU A 141 -3.90 -12.12 3.29
C LEU A 141 -3.78 -10.94 2.33
N LEU A 142 -2.55 -10.53 2.06
CA LEU A 142 -2.21 -9.58 1.01
C LEU A 142 -1.19 -10.21 0.08
N THR A 143 -1.53 -10.34 -1.20
CA THR A 143 -0.55 -10.61 -2.25
C THR A 143 -0.23 -9.32 -3.00
N LYS A 144 1.05 -8.93 -3.01
CA LYS A 144 1.56 -7.77 -3.72
C LYS A 144 2.43 -8.21 -4.89
N ARG A 145 2.29 -7.55 -6.04
CA ARG A 145 3.12 -7.74 -7.24
C ARG A 145 3.61 -6.37 -7.70
N VAL A 146 4.92 -6.23 -7.83
CA VAL A 146 5.56 -4.98 -8.22
C VAL A 146 6.44 -5.21 -9.43
N GLN A 147 6.35 -4.33 -10.42
CA GLN A 147 7.16 -4.34 -11.62
C GLN A 147 7.65 -2.92 -11.90
N ILE A 148 8.97 -2.76 -12.04
CA ILE A 148 9.58 -1.48 -12.43
C ILE A 148 9.58 -1.38 -13.95
N GLY A 149 9.08 -0.25 -14.46
CA GLY A 149 9.01 0.07 -15.88
C GLY A 149 7.89 -0.64 -16.62
N LEU A 150 7.14 0.14 -17.40
CA LEU A 150 6.26 -0.37 -18.46
C LEU A 150 6.88 -0.06 -19.83
N PRO A 151 6.39 -0.69 -20.92
CA PRO A 151 6.77 -0.27 -22.27
C PRO A 151 6.59 1.25 -22.43
N GLU A 152 7.66 1.92 -22.86
CA GLU A 152 7.80 3.37 -23.05
C GLU A 152 7.65 4.24 -21.79
N LEU A 153 7.35 3.66 -20.62
CA LEU A 153 7.19 4.37 -19.35
C LEU A 153 8.15 3.77 -18.30
N PRO A 154 9.47 3.98 -18.43
CA PRO A 154 10.45 3.36 -17.54
C PRO A 154 10.38 3.90 -16.11
N HIS A 155 9.81 5.10 -15.93
CA HIS A 155 9.61 5.75 -14.62
C HIS A 155 8.37 5.24 -13.85
N VAL A 156 7.55 4.40 -14.49
CA VAL A 156 6.32 3.87 -13.90
C VAL A 156 6.58 2.52 -13.25
N ILE A 157 6.17 2.39 -12.00
CA ILE A 157 6.15 1.17 -11.21
C ILE A 157 4.70 0.68 -11.17
N ARG A 158 4.43 -0.48 -11.77
CA ARG A 158 3.14 -1.15 -11.61
C ARG A 158 3.11 -1.86 -10.25
N TYR A 159 2.07 -1.61 -9.50
CA TYR A 159 1.84 -2.15 -8.16
C TYR A 159 0.43 -2.75 -8.10
N ASP A 160 0.32 -4.06 -8.26
CA ASP A 160 -0.94 -4.77 -8.10
C ASP A 160 -1.01 -5.38 -6.70
N VAL A 161 -2.15 -5.24 -6.03
CA VAL A 161 -2.43 -5.91 -4.77
C VAL A 161 -3.74 -6.66 -4.81
N THR A 162 -3.74 -7.82 -4.16
CA THR A 162 -4.93 -8.64 -3.94
C THR A 162 -5.06 -8.87 -2.44
N PHE A 163 -6.17 -8.40 -1.87
CA PHE A 163 -6.56 -8.69 -0.50
C PHE A 163 -7.46 -9.91 -0.49
N THR A 164 -7.22 -10.86 0.41
CA THR A 164 -8.10 -11.99 0.66
C THR A 164 -8.83 -11.76 1.98
N VAL A 165 -10.15 -11.56 1.91
CA VAL A 165 -11.04 -11.41 3.06
C VAL A 165 -11.48 -12.80 3.55
N PRO A 166 -11.33 -13.13 4.85
CA PRO A 166 -11.67 -14.44 5.39
C PRO A 166 -13.16 -14.79 5.30
N ILE A 167 -13.46 -16.08 5.13
CA ILE A 167 -14.83 -16.62 4.99
C ILE A 167 -15.63 -16.62 6.30
N ASP A 168 -14.94 -16.61 7.43
CA ASP A 168 -15.51 -16.63 8.78
C ASP A 168 -15.76 -15.23 9.35
N GLU A 169 -15.47 -14.18 8.58
CA GLU A 169 -15.70 -12.78 8.97
C GLU A 169 -16.89 -12.18 8.20
N ARG A 170 -17.69 -11.35 8.87
CA ARG A 170 -18.81 -10.62 8.27
C ARG A 170 -18.67 -9.12 8.47
N HIS A 171 -18.63 -8.40 7.36
CA HIS A 171 -18.53 -6.94 7.33
C HIS A 171 -19.63 -6.36 6.44
N THR A 172 -20.06 -5.12 6.67
CA THR A 172 -20.96 -4.37 5.76
C THR A 172 -20.28 -3.16 5.15
N PHE A 173 -19.09 -2.82 5.66
CA PHE A 173 -18.19 -1.82 5.11
C PHE A 173 -16.77 -2.36 5.04
N ALA A 174 -16.11 -2.12 3.90
CA ALA A 174 -14.69 -2.38 3.70
C ALA A 174 -14.03 -1.15 3.10
N GLN A 175 -12.87 -0.78 3.63
CA GLN A 175 -11.99 0.23 3.09
C GLN A 175 -10.61 -0.39 2.86
N PHE A 176 -10.17 -0.42 1.61
CA PHE A 176 -8.86 -0.91 1.21
C PHE A 176 -7.96 0.29 0.93
N GLU A 177 -6.98 0.55 1.79
CA GLU A 177 -5.84 1.39 1.46
C GLU A 177 -4.91 0.55 0.56
N SER A 178 -5.30 0.47 -0.72
CA SER A 178 -4.66 -0.39 -1.71
C SER A 178 -3.17 -0.09 -1.86
N LEU A 179 -2.79 1.18 -1.70
CA LEU A 179 -1.42 1.59 -1.56
C LEU A 179 -1.33 2.90 -0.81
N THR A 180 -0.40 2.98 0.12
CA THR A 180 0.03 4.23 0.74
C THR A 180 1.55 4.35 0.68
N GLY A 181 2.03 5.58 0.45
CA GLY A 181 3.43 5.93 0.57
C GLY A 181 3.62 6.97 1.66
N TYR A 182 4.62 6.74 2.51
CA TYR A 182 5.11 7.70 3.49
C TYR A 182 6.48 8.17 3.02
N MET A 183 6.59 9.46 2.72
CA MET A 183 7.79 10.06 2.16
C MET A 183 8.41 11.05 3.16
N PRO A 184 9.74 11.26 3.11
CA PRO A 184 10.39 12.27 3.94
C PRO A 184 9.82 13.67 3.69
N ALA A 185 9.86 14.54 4.70
CA ALA A 185 9.35 15.92 4.63
C ALA A 185 9.97 16.81 3.51
N VAL A 186 11.05 16.37 2.85
CA VAL A 186 11.62 17.07 1.69
C VAL A 186 10.62 17.16 0.52
N PHE A 187 9.70 16.18 0.40
CA PHE A 187 8.62 16.16 -0.59
C PHE A 187 7.46 17.08 -0.18
N ARG A 188 7.77 18.36 0.02
CA ARG A 188 6.88 19.34 0.66
C ARG A 188 5.89 20.03 -0.27
N SER A 189 6.00 19.83 -1.59
CA SER A 189 5.14 20.46 -2.59
C SER A 189 4.10 19.46 -3.10
N PHE A 190 2.83 19.76 -2.86
CA PHE A 190 1.69 18.87 -3.07
C PHE A 190 0.94 19.28 -4.34
N TRP A 191 0.62 18.30 -5.19
CA TRP A 191 -0.05 18.56 -6.45
C TRP A 191 -1.17 17.55 -6.69
N THR A 192 -2.23 18.02 -7.31
CA THR A 192 -3.23 17.18 -7.98
C THR A 192 -3.01 17.23 -9.47
N PHE A 193 -3.09 16.08 -10.13
CA PHE A 193 -3.11 15.98 -11.58
C PHE A 193 -4.55 16.16 -12.08
N ARG A 194 -4.74 16.95 -13.14
CA ARG A 194 -6.05 17.15 -13.79
C ARG A 194 -6.08 16.38 -15.11
N PRO A 195 -6.79 15.24 -15.17
CA PRO A 195 -6.78 14.40 -16.36
C PRO A 195 -7.29 15.10 -17.63
N GLN A 196 -8.22 16.05 -17.48
CA GLN A 196 -8.84 16.77 -18.59
C GLN A 196 -7.87 17.70 -19.32
N THR A 197 -6.96 18.36 -18.58
CA THR A 197 -5.98 19.28 -19.16
C THR A 197 -4.58 18.67 -19.26
N GLY A 198 -4.32 17.59 -18.52
CA GLY A 198 -2.99 17.00 -18.37
C GLY A 198 -2.07 17.82 -17.47
N GLU A 199 -2.58 18.80 -16.73
CA GLU A 199 -1.80 19.74 -15.92
C GLU A 199 -1.75 19.36 -14.43
N LEU A 200 -0.80 19.95 -13.72
CA LEU A 200 -0.72 19.89 -12.27
C LEU A 200 -1.28 21.17 -11.66
N GLN A 201 -2.07 21.03 -10.62
CA GLN A 201 -2.54 22.14 -9.80
C GLN A 201 -2.00 22.00 -8.37
N PRO A 202 -1.62 23.10 -7.70
CA PRO A 202 -1.26 23.07 -6.30
C PRO A 202 -2.39 22.45 -5.45
N LEU A 203 -1.99 21.73 -4.42
CA LEU A 203 -2.89 21.12 -3.46
C LEU A 203 -2.40 21.49 -2.06
N ASP A 204 -3.33 21.65 -1.10
CA ASP A 204 -2.95 21.79 0.31
C ASP A 204 -2.30 20.49 0.84
N ASP A 205 -1.70 20.55 2.02
CA ASP A 205 -1.03 19.42 2.66
C ASP A 205 -1.97 18.54 3.51
N GLY A 206 -3.28 18.77 3.43
CA GLY A 206 -4.31 18.00 4.10
C GLY A 206 -4.48 18.35 5.58
N PRO A 207 -5.11 17.46 6.37
CA PRO A 207 -5.58 16.14 5.98
C PRO A 207 -6.80 16.17 5.05
N GLY A 208 -6.88 15.25 4.09
CA GLY A 208 -8.10 15.06 3.31
C GLY A 208 -7.93 14.23 2.04
N GLU A 209 -9.05 13.76 1.50
CA GLU A 209 -9.14 13.00 0.25
C GLU A 209 -9.77 13.81 -0.88
N GLN A 210 -9.50 13.40 -2.12
CA GLN A 210 -10.11 13.92 -3.33
C GLN A 210 -10.07 12.86 -4.46
N SER A 211 -10.70 13.15 -5.61
CA SER A 211 -11.01 12.17 -6.67
C SER A 211 -9.92 11.95 -7.72
N PHE A 212 -8.91 12.81 -7.78
CA PHE A 212 -7.91 12.85 -8.85
C PHE A 212 -6.56 12.31 -8.39
N PRO A 213 -5.71 11.81 -9.31
CA PRO A 213 -4.35 11.41 -8.96
C PRO A 213 -3.55 12.55 -8.31
N ILE A 214 -2.68 12.22 -7.36
CA ILE A 214 -1.82 13.18 -6.65
C ILE A 214 -0.36 12.80 -6.77
N LEU A 215 0.50 13.79 -6.62
CA LEU A 215 1.94 13.59 -6.51
C LEU A 215 2.55 14.64 -5.56
N PHE A 216 3.58 14.23 -4.84
CA PHE A 216 4.37 15.13 -4.02
C PHE A 216 5.76 15.28 -4.64
N SER A 217 6.37 16.44 -4.43
CA SER A 217 7.67 16.76 -5.02
C SER A 217 8.53 17.56 -4.05
N THR A 218 9.84 17.50 -4.27
CA THR A 218 10.76 18.48 -3.70
C THR A 218 10.38 19.88 -4.17
N GLU A 219 10.80 20.90 -3.44
CA GLU A 219 10.49 22.29 -3.76
C GLU A 219 10.96 22.69 -5.16
N SER A 220 12.13 22.21 -5.59
CA SER A 220 12.65 22.41 -6.94
C SER A 220 11.95 21.59 -8.03
N GLY A 221 11.15 20.59 -7.65
CA GLY A 221 10.55 19.63 -8.58
C GLY A 221 11.54 18.62 -9.16
N SER A 222 12.79 18.57 -8.67
CA SER A 222 13.81 17.63 -9.17
C SER A 222 13.53 16.17 -8.84
N HIS A 223 12.73 15.91 -7.81
CA HIS A 223 12.25 14.59 -7.43
C HIS A 223 10.78 14.69 -7.05
N ALA A 224 9.97 13.80 -7.62
CA ALA A 224 8.55 13.72 -7.43
C ALA A 224 8.10 12.25 -7.44
N ILE A 225 7.08 11.96 -6.65
CA ILE A 225 6.42 10.67 -6.59
C ILE A 225 4.92 10.85 -6.67
N GLY A 226 4.31 10.21 -7.66
CA GLY A 226 2.86 10.25 -7.89
C GLY A 226 2.22 8.88 -7.83
N ILE A 227 0.92 8.85 -7.58
CA ILE A 227 0.11 7.64 -7.65
C ILE A 227 -1.08 7.82 -8.60
N TYR A 228 -1.34 6.79 -9.39
CA TYR A 228 -2.50 6.67 -10.27
C TYR A 228 -3.09 5.27 -10.17
N SER A 229 -4.41 5.17 -10.11
CA SER A 229 -5.13 3.92 -10.30
C SER A 229 -6.20 4.10 -11.38
N PRO A 230 -6.29 3.20 -12.37
CA PRO A 230 -7.34 3.24 -13.38
C PRO A 230 -8.72 2.85 -12.84
N GLN A 231 -8.80 2.30 -11.61
CA GLN A 231 -10.06 1.90 -10.98
C GLN A 231 -10.66 3.01 -10.11
N GLN A 232 -10.01 4.17 -10.03
CA GLN A 232 -10.46 5.32 -9.25
C GLN A 232 -11.19 6.34 -10.15
N PRO A 233 -12.21 7.03 -9.62
CA PRO A 233 -12.84 6.78 -8.32
C PRO A 233 -13.81 5.58 -8.37
N PRO A 234 -13.98 4.81 -7.27
CA PRO A 234 -14.93 3.72 -7.25
C PRO A 234 -16.38 4.22 -7.14
N PRO A 235 -17.37 3.44 -7.64
CA PRO A 235 -18.79 3.79 -7.53
C PRO A 235 -19.22 4.06 -6.07
N GLY A 236 -19.97 5.13 -5.88
CA GLY A 236 -20.45 5.60 -4.57
C GLY A 236 -19.44 6.40 -3.75
N PHE A 237 -18.21 6.57 -4.26
CA PHE A 237 -17.15 7.37 -3.64
C PHE A 237 -16.45 8.28 -4.66
N GLU A 238 -17.21 8.84 -5.61
CA GLU A 238 -16.70 9.61 -6.76
C GLU A 238 -15.88 10.86 -6.38
N LYS A 239 -15.99 11.32 -5.12
CA LYS A 239 -15.31 12.50 -4.59
C LYS A 239 -14.11 12.18 -3.68
N ALA A 240 -13.77 10.91 -3.49
CA ALA A 240 -12.73 10.46 -2.58
C ALA A 240 -11.87 9.36 -3.23
N GLY A 241 -10.75 9.01 -2.60
CA GLY A 241 -9.87 7.94 -3.08
C GLY A 241 -8.39 8.27 -3.04
N TYR A 242 -7.99 9.52 -3.29
CA TYR A 242 -6.60 9.95 -3.16
C TYR A 242 -6.46 10.90 -1.98
N GLY A 243 -5.76 10.46 -0.94
CA GLY A 243 -5.58 11.23 0.29
C GLY A 243 -4.19 11.81 0.46
N ARG A 244 -4.09 12.88 1.25
CA ARG A 244 -2.84 13.57 1.58
C ARG A 244 -2.80 13.98 3.05
N TRP A 245 -1.61 13.89 3.66
CA TRP A 245 -1.36 14.31 5.04
C TRP A 245 0.08 14.83 5.20
N ARG A 246 0.24 15.76 6.14
CA ARG A 246 1.54 16.11 6.73
C ARG A 246 1.56 15.76 8.21
N PHE A 247 2.57 15.00 8.59
CA PHE A 247 2.86 14.64 9.98
C PHE A 247 4.09 15.42 10.44
N THR A 248 3.85 16.62 11.00
CA THR A 248 4.91 17.56 11.40
C THR A 248 5.86 16.97 12.45
N PRO A 249 5.39 16.33 13.53
CA PRO A 249 6.28 15.72 14.53
C PRO A 249 7.17 14.62 13.95
N GLU A 250 6.60 13.77 13.09
CA GLU A 250 7.26 12.61 12.47
C GLU A 250 8.13 13.00 11.27
N ARG A 251 8.02 14.24 10.79
CA ARG A 251 8.70 14.79 9.61
C ARG A 251 8.46 13.97 8.35
N VAL A 252 7.21 13.54 8.17
CA VAL A 252 6.78 12.69 7.06
C VAL A 252 5.53 13.28 6.40
N VAL A 253 5.41 13.05 5.10
CA VAL A 253 4.20 13.33 4.33
C VAL A 253 3.66 12.02 3.77
N LYS A 254 2.33 11.89 3.67
CA LYS A 254 1.67 10.66 3.24
C LYS A 254 0.74 10.95 2.07
N TRP A 255 0.77 10.10 1.05
CA TRP A 255 -0.39 9.93 0.18
C TRP A 255 -0.93 8.50 0.26
N ASN A 256 -2.19 8.31 -0.14
CA ASN A 256 -2.77 6.99 -0.34
C ASN A 256 -3.71 6.91 -1.56
N SER A 257 -4.03 5.67 -1.96
CA SER A 257 -5.07 5.30 -2.92
C SER A 257 -6.03 4.31 -2.24
N VAL A 258 -7.25 4.76 -1.97
CA VAL A 258 -8.22 4.11 -1.09
C VAL A 258 -9.49 3.74 -1.84
N PHE A 259 -9.91 2.49 -1.70
CA PHE A 259 -11.16 1.97 -2.25
C PHE A 259 -12.12 1.64 -1.13
N ARG A 260 -13.42 1.85 -1.35
CA ARG A 260 -14.45 1.59 -0.35
C ARG A 260 -15.59 0.81 -0.96
N LEU A 261 -16.14 -0.09 -0.16
CA LEU A 261 -17.32 -0.87 -0.46
C LEU A 261 -18.28 -0.76 0.74
N ARG A 262 -19.56 -0.52 0.46
CA ARG A 262 -20.62 -0.54 1.46
C ARG A 262 -21.78 -1.36 0.92
N LEU A 263 -22.04 -2.50 1.55
CA LEU A 263 -23.08 -3.44 1.13
C LEU A 263 -23.88 -3.87 2.36
N ALA A 264 -25.18 -3.53 2.39
CA ALA A 264 -26.05 -3.86 3.51
C ALA A 264 -26.19 -5.39 3.71
N ALA A 265 -26.17 -6.16 2.62
CA ALA A 265 -26.22 -7.62 2.66
C ALA A 265 -24.95 -8.23 3.31
N GLY A 266 -23.81 -7.55 3.16
CA GLY A 266 -22.50 -7.99 3.59
C GLY A 266 -21.46 -7.82 2.48
N ILE A 267 -20.20 -7.68 2.88
CA ILE A 267 -19.04 -7.80 2.00
C ILE A 267 -18.75 -9.29 1.86
N GLU A 268 -18.79 -9.78 0.62
CA GLU A 268 -18.45 -11.17 0.33
C GLU A 268 -17.00 -11.48 0.70
N PRO A 269 -16.71 -12.65 1.27
CA PRO A 269 -15.34 -13.10 1.45
C PRO A 269 -14.67 -13.39 0.10
N GLY A 270 -13.35 -13.51 0.12
CA GLY A 270 -12.53 -13.80 -1.07
C GLY A 270 -11.66 -12.63 -1.52
N GLU A 271 -11.30 -12.64 -2.82
CA GLU A 271 -10.26 -11.78 -3.35
C GLU A 271 -10.76 -10.42 -3.89
N PHE A 272 -10.07 -9.36 -3.48
CA PHE A 272 -10.27 -7.99 -3.95
C PHE A 272 -8.96 -7.45 -4.54
N THR A 273 -8.93 -7.21 -5.86
CA THR A 273 -7.72 -6.81 -6.57
C THR A 273 -7.75 -5.34 -7.02
N PHE A 274 -6.66 -4.63 -6.73
CA PHE A 274 -6.46 -3.23 -7.08
C PHE A 274 -5.11 -3.05 -7.78
N ARG A 275 -5.14 -2.27 -8.86
CA ARG A 275 -3.97 -1.86 -9.63
C ARG A 275 -3.66 -0.40 -9.33
N ASN A 276 -2.44 -0.17 -8.88
CA ASN A 276 -1.86 1.14 -8.73
C ASN A 276 -0.63 1.26 -9.63
N PHE A 277 -0.32 2.49 -10.01
CA PHE A 277 0.88 2.88 -10.70
C PHE A 277 1.54 3.98 -9.87
N VAL A 278 2.73 3.71 -9.38
CA VAL A 278 3.58 4.71 -8.74
C VAL A 278 4.55 5.23 -9.78
N VAL A 279 4.71 6.54 -9.87
CA VAL A 279 5.65 7.15 -10.82
C VAL A 279 6.69 7.93 -10.04
N VAL A 280 7.97 7.69 -10.31
CA VAL A 280 9.09 8.44 -9.72
C VAL A 280 9.94 9.09 -10.80
N GLY A 281 10.37 10.32 -10.58
CA GLY A 281 11.16 11.10 -11.54
C GLY A 281 11.26 12.55 -11.10
N ASP A 282 11.59 13.47 -12.01
CA ASP A 282 11.28 14.88 -11.78
C ASP A 282 9.77 15.14 -11.98
N ARG A 283 9.29 16.31 -11.54
CA ARG A 283 7.85 16.65 -11.56
C ARG A 283 7.25 16.57 -12.97
N GLU A 284 8.01 16.93 -14.00
CA GLU A 284 7.53 16.89 -15.38
C GLU A 284 7.43 15.46 -15.89
N THR A 285 8.41 14.62 -15.59
CA THR A 285 8.39 13.18 -15.89
C THR A 285 7.20 12.48 -15.24
N VAL A 286 6.90 12.83 -13.98
CA VAL A 286 5.72 12.30 -13.30
C VAL A 286 4.44 12.77 -14.00
N ARG A 287 4.32 14.06 -14.31
CA ARG A 287 3.15 14.62 -15.01
C ARG A 287 2.90 13.93 -16.35
N THR A 288 3.91 13.83 -17.21
CA THR A 288 3.79 13.23 -18.55
C THR A 288 3.42 11.74 -18.45
N SER A 289 4.03 11.01 -17.51
CA SER A 289 3.67 9.61 -17.26
C SER A 289 2.22 9.46 -16.79
N LEU A 290 1.70 10.38 -15.98
CA LEU A 290 0.29 10.39 -15.56
C LEU A 290 -0.66 10.68 -16.74
N VAL A 291 -0.28 11.58 -17.65
CA VAL A 291 -1.01 11.80 -18.91
C VAL A 291 -1.08 10.51 -19.73
N ASP A 292 0.04 9.82 -19.90
CA ASP A 292 0.10 8.59 -20.69
C ASP A 292 -0.66 7.44 -20.02
N LEU A 293 -0.55 7.28 -18.70
CA LEU A 293 -1.34 6.31 -17.93
C LEU A 293 -2.83 6.59 -18.06
N HIS A 294 -3.24 7.85 -17.91
CA HIS A 294 -4.63 8.22 -18.09
C HIS A 294 -5.11 7.89 -19.51
N ARG A 295 -4.38 8.28 -20.55
CA ARG A 295 -4.73 7.95 -21.94
C ARG A 295 -4.83 6.44 -22.17
N ARG A 296 -3.90 5.65 -21.62
CA ARG A 296 -3.86 4.19 -21.78
C ARG A 296 -5.07 3.49 -21.15
N PHE A 297 -5.58 3.98 -20.02
CA PHE A 297 -6.61 3.29 -19.25
C PHE A 297 -7.99 3.96 -19.25
N ASN A 298 -8.12 5.21 -19.69
CA ASN A 298 -9.42 5.89 -19.82
C ASN A 298 -10.28 5.29 -20.96
N ASN A 299 -9.67 4.55 -21.89
CA ASN A 299 -10.36 3.87 -22.99
C ASN A 299 -10.67 2.39 -22.69
N SER A 300 -10.51 1.93 -21.45
CA SER A 300 -10.69 0.53 -21.06
C SER A 300 -11.64 0.45 -19.86
N GLU A 301 -12.67 -0.38 -19.92
CA GLU A 301 -13.48 -0.74 -18.75
C GLU A 301 -12.62 -1.50 -17.73
N VAL A 302 -11.93 -0.76 -16.87
CA VAL A 302 -11.17 -1.30 -15.74
C VAL A 302 -12.01 -1.13 -14.48
N GLY A 303 -13.10 -1.90 -14.39
CA GLY A 303 -13.83 -2.07 -13.13
C GLY A 303 -13.01 -2.84 -12.10
N ILE A 304 -13.43 -2.80 -10.83
CA ILE A 304 -12.97 -3.74 -9.82
C ILE A 304 -13.35 -5.14 -10.28
N ARG A 305 -12.36 -5.93 -10.72
CA ARG A 305 -12.58 -7.31 -11.14
C ARG A 305 -12.42 -8.21 -9.91
N LYS A 306 -13.47 -8.98 -9.59
CA LYS A 306 -13.27 -10.23 -8.85
C LYS A 306 -12.51 -11.18 -9.80
N ALA A 307 -11.49 -11.87 -9.30
CA ALA A 307 -10.96 -13.01 -10.03
C ALA A 307 -12.01 -14.13 -9.96
N GLU A 308 -12.38 -14.69 -11.11
CA GLU A 308 -13.24 -15.88 -11.21
C GLU A 308 -12.53 -17.12 -10.67
#